data_AF-A0A1H9VN09-F1
#
_entry.id   AF-A0A1H9VN09-F1
#
_cell.length_a   1.000
_cell.length_b   1.000
_cell.length_c   1.000
_cell.angle_alpha   90.00
_cell.angle_beta   90.00
_cell.angle_gamma   90.00
#
_symmetry.space_group_name_H-M   'P 1'
#
loop_
_entity.id
_entity.type
_entity.pdbx_description
1 polymer ?
#
loop_
_entity_poly.entity_id
_entity_poly.type
_entity_poly.pdbx_seq_one_letter_code
_entity_poly.pdbx_strand_id
1 'polypeptide(L)' 'MRQLYHTTELIGIKDKNITLTKVFQHETHIEVQATLDYTPPK' A
#
# COMPACT_ATOMS: atom_id res chain seq x y z
N MET A 1 -1.80 17.34 1.71
CA MET A 1 -1.53 15.96 1.26
C MET A 1 -0.03 15.74 1.32
N ARG A 2 0.43 14.75 2.08
CA ARG A 2 1.85 14.37 2.15
C ARG A 2 2.01 12.97 1.55
N GLN A 3 2.87 12.83 0.54
CA GLN A 3 3.25 11.52 0.04
C GLN A 3 4.20 10.87 1.05
N LEU A 4 3.88 9.64 1.44
CA LEU A 4 4.71 8.86 2.33
C LEU A 4 5.49 7.83 1.50
N TYR A 5 6.81 7.79 1.69
CA TYR A 5 7.70 6.79 1.08
C TYR A 5 8.03 5.71 2.13
N HIS A 6 8.27 4.48 1.68
CA HIS A 6 8.63 3.34 2.55
C HIS A 6 7.56 2.93 3.58
N THR A 7 6.28 3.00 3.21
CA THR A 7 5.13 2.71 4.10
C THR A 7 4.73 1.25 4.20
N THR A 8 5.29 0.35 3.40
CA THR A 8 5.04 -1.10 3.53
C THR A 8 5.31 -1.59 4.96
N GLU A 9 6.35 -1.07 5.61
CA GLU A 9 6.64 -1.34 7.02
C GLU A 9 5.67 -0.61 7.97
N LEU A 10 5.31 0.65 7.68
CA LEU A 10 4.43 1.46 8.52
C LEU A 10 3.00 0.92 8.61
N ILE A 11 2.51 0.31 7.53
CA ILE A 11 1.15 -0.24 7.45
C ILE A 11 1.14 -1.74 7.83
N GLY A 12 2.31 -2.33 8.09
CA GLY A 12 2.44 -3.73 8.51
C GLY A 12 2.08 -4.75 7.42
N ILE A 13 2.03 -4.33 6.14
CA ILE A 13 1.74 -5.23 5.02
C ILE A 13 3.01 -6.01 4.70
N LYS A 14 3.04 -7.28 5.09
CA LYS A 14 4.16 -8.21 4.88
C LYS A 14 3.96 -9.17 3.71
N ASP A 15 2.84 -9.07 3.00
CA ASP A 15 2.57 -9.94 1.85
C ASP A 15 3.45 -9.53 0.67
N LYS A 16 4.22 -10.48 0.15
CA LYS A 16 5.16 -10.28 -0.96
C LYS A 16 4.46 -10.06 -2.30
N ASN A 17 3.19 -10.45 -2.40
CA ASN A 17 2.37 -10.27 -3.60
C ASN A 17 1.66 -8.91 -3.63
N ILE A 18 1.78 -8.11 -2.56
CA ILE A 18 1.20 -6.77 -2.48
C ILE A 18 2.31 -5.74 -2.58
N THR A 19 2.32 -4.98 -3.67
CA THR A 19 3.26 -3.86 -3.86
C THR A 19 2.51 -2.54 -3.72
N LEU A 20 2.86 -1.74 -2.71
CA LEU A 20 2.32 -0.39 -2.57
C LEU A 20 2.96 0.53 -3.61
N THR A 21 2.14 1.19 -4.41
CA THR A 21 2.61 2.12 -5.46
C THR A 21 2.54 3.56 -5.01
N LYS A 22 1.54 3.91 -4.19
CA LYS A 22 1.39 5.26 -3.60
C LYS A 22 0.76 5.19 -2.22
N VAL A 23 1.21 6.06 -1.32
CA VAL A 23 0.55 6.31 -0.04
C VAL A 23 0.48 7.80 0.21
N PHE A 24 -0.74 8.29 0.44
CA PHE A 24 -1.01 9.69 0.73
C PHE A 24 -1.64 9.82 2.11
N GLN A 25 -1.05 10.67 2.93
CA GLN A 25 -1.64 11.07 4.19
C GLN A 25 -2.48 12.33 4.00
N HIS A 26 -3.73 12.20 4.42
CA HIS A 26 -4.68 13.30 4.61
C HIS A 26 -4.84 13.55 6.11
N GLU A 27 -5.53 14.63 6.47
CA GLU A 27 -5.77 14.97 7.88
C GLU A 27 -6.61 13.91 8.60
N THR A 28 -7.55 13.27 7.88
CA THR A 28 -8.53 12.35 8.46
C THR A 28 -8.29 10.88 8.14
N HIS A 29 -7.51 10.58 7.10
CA HIS A 29 -7.31 9.22 6.62
C HIS A 29 -6.00 9.08 5.84
N ILE A 30 -5.66 7.83 5.52
CA ILE A 30 -4.55 7.47 4.65
C ILE A 30 -5.15 6.80 3.41
N GLU A 31 -4.79 7.30 2.24
CA GLU A 31 -5.10 6.66 0.96
C GLU A 31 -3.91 5.81 0.52
N VAL A 32 -4.18 4.58 0.11
CA VAL A 32 -3.16 3.61 -0.32
C VAL A 32 -3.55 3.05 -1.67
N GLN A 33 -2.64 3.15 -2.64
CA GLN A 33 -2.74 2.47 -3.93
C GLN A 33 -1.76 1.30 -3.96
N ALA A 34 -2.24 0.12 -4.37
CA ALA A 34 -1.44 -1.10 -4.39
C ALA A 34 -1.70 -1.92 -5.66
N THR A 35 -0.70 -2.69 -6.07
CA THR A 35 -0.81 -3.74 -7.07
C THR A 35 -0.78 -5.08 -6.36
N LEU A 36 -1.69 -5.99 -6.77
CA LEU A 36 -1.80 -7.33 -6.23
C LEU A 36 -1.39 -8.34 -7.30
N ASP A 37 -0.30 -9.06 -7.04
CA ASP A 37 0.22 -10.09 -7.93
C ASP A 37 -0.20 -11.49 -7.45
N TYR A 38 -1.50 -11.72 -7.40
CA TYR A 38 -2.06 -13.05 -7.09
C TYR A 38 -2.48 -13.74 -8.38
N THR A 39 -2.11 -15.00 -8.51
CA THR A 39 -2.73 -15.87 -9.51
C THR A 39 -4.22 -16.02 -9.22
N PRO A 40 -5.10 -15.81 -10.20
CA PRO A 40 -6.53 -16.03 -10.02
C PRO A 40 -6.81 -17.47 -9.56
N PRO A 41 -7.84 -17.69 -8.72
CA PRO A 41 -8.29 -19.04 -8.41
C PRO A 41 -8.76 -19.73 -9.70
N LYS A 42 -8.45 -21.03 -9.82
CA LYS A 42 -8.85 -21.90 -10.94
C LYS A 42 -10.32 -22.27 -10.89
#